data_AF-A0A9J7L7U3-F1
#
_entry.id   AF-A0A9J7L7U3-F1
#
_cell.length_a   1.000
_cell.length_b   1.000
_cell.length_c   1.000
_cell.angle_alpha   90.00
_cell.angle_beta   90.00
_cell.angle_gamma   90.00
#
_symmetry.space_group_name_H-M   'P 1'
#
loop_
_entity.id
_entity.type
_entity.pdbx_description
1 polymer ?
#
loop_
_entity_poly.entity_id
_entity_poly.type
_entity_poly.pdbx_seq_one_letter_code
_entity_poly.pdbx_strand_id
1 'polypeptide(L)'
;MASHILRTSIIFFIVISIGYVSGQTYKNCQAYKDDGFTTNGRYTIDIDDTGSLTSFIVYCDFTSSSTAVTIMNHDSETRTQITGFDNAGEYIDSIAYEVSMTQIAAVVSDSASCQQHLKYECMHSALGLSDSNPYAWWVDRSGAQQTYWGGATGLDGKCACGVDGTCASDLTTSATLTCNCDANDATWRIDEGYLTDKSVLPVTMLRFGDTGQSAEEGYVTLGPLLCYAGESTTIPPVTATPTPWVQTAAGITVIIICILIFIGIVIMLNFCLCAPWWRGVCTRYCGCCKCCDCCLCCDGPSVQKVQVEPTKKLTKSVSFVNEKPKPAPAITYPKQKAPTQDTT
;
A
#
# COMPACT_ATOMS: atom_id res chain seq x y z
N MET A 1 16.59 40.45 32.16
CA MET A 1 17.14 39.15 31.72
C MET A 1 16.34 37.93 32.16
N ALA A 2 15.81 37.85 33.39
CA ALA A 2 15.04 36.70 33.88
C ALA A 2 13.76 36.36 33.07
N SER A 3 13.07 37.35 32.51
CA SER A 3 11.86 37.15 31.68
C SER A 3 12.16 36.52 30.31
N HIS A 4 13.35 36.73 29.76
CA HIS A 4 13.76 36.14 28.47
C HIS A 4 14.16 34.67 28.62
N ILE A 5 14.84 34.32 29.71
CA ILE A 5 15.28 32.94 29.99
C ILE A 5 14.08 32.02 30.25
N LEU A 6 13.05 32.50 30.95
CA LEU A 6 11.82 31.73 31.20
C LEU A 6 11.03 31.45 29.90
N ARG A 7 11.01 32.40 28.96
CA ARG A 7 10.35 32.23 27.65
C ARG A 7 11.09 31.23 26.77
N THR A 8 12.42 31.24 26.72
CA THR A 8 13.19 30.27 25.93
C THR A 8 13.11 28.85 26.49
N SER A 9 13.06 28.68 27.82
CA SER A 9 12.93 27.35 28.43
C SER A 9 11.54 26.74 28.24
N ILE A 10 10.46 27.53 28.34
CA ILE A 10 9.09 27.06 28.06
C ILE A 10 8.95 26.64 26.59
N ILE A 11 9.54 27.39 25.66
CA ILE A 11 9.54 27.03 24.23
C ILE A 11 10.30 25.71 24.03
N PHE A 12 11.48 25.53 24.65
CA PHE A 12 12.26 24.29 24.53
C PHE A 12 11.52 23.05 25.08
N PHE A 13 10.77 23.19 26.19
CA PHE A 13 9.90 22.12 26.73
C PHE A 13 8.68 21.84 25.85
N ILE A 14 8.08 22.86 25.21
CA ILE A 14 7.01 22.65 24.23
C ILE A 14 7.56 21.92 22.99
N VAL A 15 8.75 22.26 22.49
CA VAL A 15 9.33 21.56 21.32
C VAL A 15 9.74 20.11 21.64
N ILE A 16 10.16 19.82 22.88
CA ILE A 16 10.45 18.45 23.33
C ILE A 16 9.16 17.64 23.60
N SER A 17 8.04 18.31 23.95
CA SER A 17 6.73 17.66 24.11
C SER A 17 6.00 17.46 22.77
N ILE A 18 6.40 18.20 21.73
CA ILE A 18 6.07 17.94 20.31
C ILE A 18 7.11 16.95 19.72
N GLY A 19 7.72 16.13 20.59
CA GLY A 19 8.63 15.06 20.19
C GLY A 19 7.94 14.10 19.25
N TYR A 20 8.39 14.11 17.99
CA TYR A 20 8.23 13.04 17.02
C TYR A 20 6.78 12.52 16.87
N VAL A 21 5.94 13.26 16.13
CA VAL A 21 4.85 12.59 15.41
C VAL A 21 5.52 11.78 14.30
N SER A 22 6.04 10.59 14.62
CA SER A 22 6.11 9.54 13.60
C SER A 22 4.68 9.41 13.10
N GLY A 23 4.45 9.63 11.81
CA GLY A 23 3.13 9.38 11.23
C GLY A 23 2.69 7.98 11.69
N GLN A 24 1.56 7.90 12.39
CA GLN A 24 1.05 6.60 12.83
C GLN A 24 0.78 5.77 11.58
N THR A 25 1.51 4.68 11.43
CA THR A 25 1.26 3.68 10.38
C THR A 25 0.32 2.65 10.98
N TYR A 26 -0.81 2.41 10.32
CA TYR A 26 -1.80 1.47 10.81
C TYR A 26 -1.61 0.11 10.16
N LYS A 27 -2.02 -0.93 10.86
CA LYS A 27 -1.82 -2.31 10.40
C LYS A 27 -2.45 -2.57 9.02
N ASN A 28 -3.70 -2.15 8.86
CA ASN A 28 -4.51 -2.38 7.67
C ASN A 28 -5.57 -1.27 7.54
N CYS A 29 -6.37 -1.30 6.47
CA CYS A 29 -7.45 -0.32 6.28
C CYS A 29 -8.49 -0.34 7.42
N GLN A 30 -8.76 -1.50 8.04
CA GLN A 30 -9.71 -1.56 9.15
C GLN A 30 -9.22 -0.78 10.36
N ALA A 31 -7.94 -0.86 10.69
CA ALA A 31 -7.35 -0.09 11.77
C ALA A 31 -7.46 1.43 11.55
N TYR A 32 -7.35 1.90 10.30
CA TYR A 32 -7.68 3.29 9.96
C TYR A 32 -9.15 3.60 10.24
N LYS A 33 -10.07 2.74 9.80
CA LYS A 33 -11.51 2.93 10.02
C LYS A 33 -11.88 2.96 11.50
N ASP A 34 -11.31 2.06 12.29
CA ASP A 34 -11.53 1.94 13.74
C ASP A 34 -11.06 3.22 14.48
N ASP A 35 -10.05 3.92 13.94
CA ASP A 35 -9.57 5.22 14.43
C ASP A 35 -10.38 6.42 13.89
N GLY A 36 -11.48 6.16 13.16
CA GLY A 36 -12.43 7.18 12.71
C GLY A 36 -12.17 7.73 11.32
N PHE A 37 -11.29 7.11 10.53
CA PHE A 37 -11.08 7.53 9.14
C PHE A 37 -12.29 7.15 8.27
N THR A 38 -12.72 8.10 7.44
CA THR A 38 -13.92 7.98 6.60
C THR A 38 -13.69 8.36 5.14
N THR A 39 -12.51 8.85 4.79
CA THR A 39 -12.19 9.31 3.43
C THR A 39 -11.54 8.18 2.64
N ASN A 40 -12.17 7.73 1.55
CA ASN A 40 -11.58 6.73 0.68
C ASN A 40 -10.31 7.28 0.02
N GLY A 41 -9.29 6.43 -0.17
CA GLY A 41 -8.05 6.89 -0.78
C GLY A 41 -6.88 5.94 -0.61
N ARG A 42 -5.68 6.42 -0.93
CA ARG A 42 -4.44 5.66 -0.77
C ARG A 42 -3.86 5.86 0.63
N TYR A 43 -3.59 4.76 1.33
CA TYR A 43 -3.07 4.75 2.69
C TYR A 43 -1.85 3.82 2.77
N THR A 44 -0.87 4.21 3.58
CA THR A 44 0.27 3.35 3.92
C THR A 44 -0.15 2.41 5.05
N ILE A 45 -0.06 1.12 4.82
CA ILE A 45 -0.35 0.08 5.81
C ILE A 45 0.92 -0.70 6.16
N ASP A 46 0.94 -1.30 7.34
CA ASP A 46 2.03 -2.16 7.80
C ASP A 46 1.49 -3.41 8.52
N ILE A 47 1.35 -4.50 7.76
CA ILE A 47 0.67 -5.72 8.23
C ILE A 47 1.42 -6.40 9.39
N ASP A 48 2.76 -6.28 9.47
CA ASP A 48 3.59 -6.98 10.45
C ASP A 48 4.36 -6.07 11.43
N ASP A 49 4.22 -4.75 11.34
CA ASP A 49 4.73 -3.70 12.24
C ASP A 49 6.26 -3.72 12.42
N THR A 50 6.76 -4.66 13.22
CA THR A 50 8.21 -4.86 13.43
C THR A 50 8.78 -6.04 12.65
N GLY A 51 7.97 -6.64 11.77
CA GLY A 51 8.38 -7.76 10.94
C GLY A 51 9.24 -7.34 9.76
N SER A 52 9.42 -8.27 8.83
CA SER A 52 10.29 -8.08 7.66
C SER A 52 9.59 -7.41 6.48
N LEU A 53 8.26 -7.34 6.51
CA LEU A 53 7.47 -6.77 5.43
C LEU A 53 7.46 -5.25 5.56
N THR A 54 8.14 -4.56 4.65
CA THR A 54 8.11 -3.09 4.67
C THR A 54 6.70 -2.57 4.42
N SER A 55 6.27 -1.55 5.16
CA SER A 55 5.02 -0.82 4.93
C SER A 55 4.80 -0.45 3.46
N PHE A 56 3.56 -0.48 2.99
CA PHE A 56 3.22 -0.27 1.57
C PHE A 56 1.87 0.40 1.39
N ILE A 57 1.64 0.95 0.19
CA ILE A 57 0.46 1.74 -0.11
C ILE A 57 -0.62 0.86 -0.76
N VAL A 58 -1.81 0.87 -0.19
CA VAL A 58 -3.04 0.27 -0.73
C VAL A 58 -4.12 1.32 -0.90
N TYR A 59 -5.21 0.98 -1.58
CA TYR A 59 -6.41 1.81 -1.56
C TYR A 59 -7.37 1.30 -0.48
N CYS A 60 -7.79 2.19 0.42
CA CYS A 60 -8.79 1.88 1.44
C CYS A 60 -10.13 2.50 1.05
N ASP A 61 -11.18 1.67 1.07
CA ASP A 61 -12.57 2.10 0.96
C ASP A 61 -13.25 1.97 2.33
N PHE A 62 -13.76 3.08 2.84
CA PHE A 62 -14.44 3.21 4.12
C PHE A 62 -15.95 3.43 3.98
N THR A 63 -16.51 3.26 2.78
CA THR A 63 -17.93 3.53 2.46
C THR A 63 -18.89 2.69 3.31
N SER A 64 -18.58 1.42 3.54
CA SER A 64 -19.36 0.56 4.44
C SER A 64 -19.25 1.06 5.88
N SER A 65 -20.33 1.04 6.67
CA SER A 65 -20.29 1.49 8.07
C SER A 65 -19.52 0.52 8.99
N SER A 66 -19.47 -0.77 8.67
CA SER A 66 -18.95 -1.82 9.57
C SER A 66 -17.56 -2.33 9.23
N THR A 67 -17.14 -2.27 7.96
CA THR A 67 -15.86 -2.84 7.51
C THR A 67 -15.18 -1.93 6.50
N ALA A 68 -13.86 -1.87 6.56
CA ALA A 68 -13.04 -1.26 5.52
C ALA A 68 -12.66 -2.31 4.48
N VAL A 69 -12.62 -1.90 3.21
CA VAL A 69 -12.12 -2.74 2.12
C VAL A 69 -10.71 -2.31 1.78
N THR A 70 -9.78 -3.25 1.78
CA THR A 70 -8.45 -3.09 1.21
C THR A 70 -8.53 -3.49 -0.27
N ILE A 71 -8.30 -2.52 -1.15
CA ILE A 71 -8.36 -2.69 -2.60
C ILE A 71 -6.92 -2.71 -3.14
N MET A 72 -6.58 -3.80 -3.84
CA MET A 72 -5.28 -3.99 -4.49
C MET A 72 -5.47 -4.02 -6.01
N ASN A 73 -5.07 -2.92 -6.65
CA ASN A 73 -5.24 -2.72 -8.09
C ASN A 73 -4.13 -3.36 -8.92
N HIS A 74 -4.42 -3.57 -10.20
CA HIS A 74 -3.49 -4.06 -11.22
C HIS A 74 -3.65 -3.33 -12.56
N ASP A 75 -2.79 -3.65 -13.53
CA ASP A 75 -2.66 -2.98 -14.83
C ASP A 75 -3.68 -3.40 -15.91
N SER A 76 -4.55 -4.38 -15.62
CA SER A 76 -5.50 -4.97 -16.57
C SER A 76 -6.95 -4.92 -16.09
N GLU A 77 -7.33 -3.83 -15.42
CA GLU A 77 -8.70 -3.64 -14.91
C GLU A 77 -9.69 -3.13 -15.97
N THR A 78 -9.18 -2.67 -17.11
CA THR A 78 -10.02 -2.18 -18.21
C THR A 78 -10.57 -3.32 -19.05
N ARG A 79 -11.76 -3.14 -19.61
CA ARG A 79 -12.34 -4.08 -20.58
C ARG A 79 -11.44 -4.23 -21.81
N THR A 80 -10.88 -5.41 -22.01
CA THR A 80 -9.90 -5.71 -23.06
C THR A 80 -10.50 -6.61 -24.12
N GLN A 81 -10.38 -6.21 -25.39
CA GLN A 81 -10.82 -7.00 -26.53
C GLN A 81 -9.83 -8.13 -26.82
N ILE A 82 -10.34 -9.31 -27.13
CA ILE A 82 -9.58 -10.50 -27.50
C ILE A 82 -10.07 -10.97 -28.86
N THR A 83 -9.17 -10.97 -29.84
CA THR A 83 -9.42 -11.42 -31.21
C THR A 83 -8.11 -11.83 -31.87
N GLY A 84 -8.17 -12.79 -32.79
CA GLY A 84 -7.03 -13.34 -33.52
C GLY A 84 -6.33 -14.53 -32.84
N PHE A 85 -6.96 -15.18 -31.84
CA PHE A 85 -6.36 -16.28 -31.08
C PHE A 85 -7.26 -17.52 -31.12
N ASP A 86 -6.90 -18.51 -31.95
CA ASP A 86 -7.70 -19.73 -32.19
C ASP A 86 -7.38 -20.82 -31.16
N ASN A 87 -6.10 -21.01 -30.84
CA ASN A 87 -5.68 -22.12 -30.00
C ASN A 87 -6.04 -21.88 -28.52
N ALA A 88 -6.27 -22.98 -27.79
CA ALA A 88 -6.55 -22.96 -26.37
C ALA A 88 -5.51 -22.16 -25.56
N GLY A 89 -5.97 -21.10 -24.89
CA GLY A 89 -5.15 -20.20 -24.09
C GLY A 89 -3.96 -19.58 -24.81
N GLU A 90 -4.10 -19.33 -26.13
CA GLU A 90 -3.08 -18.68 -26.95
C GLU A 90 -2.91 -17.22 -26.59
N TYR A 91 -4.01 -16.51 -26.31
CA TYR A 91 -3.95 -15.19 -25.70
C TYR A 91 -3.51 -15.31 -24.25
N ILE A 92 -2.57 -14.45 -23.85
CA ILE A 92 -2.03 -14.39 -22.50
C ILE A 92 -2.09 -12.95 -22.02
N ASP A 93 -2.79 -12.75 -20.91
CA ASP A 93 -2.75 -11.49 -20.15
C ASP A 93 -2.11 -11.76 -18.79
N SER A 94 -0.94 -11.18 -18.56
CA SER A 94 -0.18 -11.33 -17.30
C SER A 94 -0.45 -10.15 -16.40
N ILE A 95 -0.96 -10.41 -15.19
CA ILE A 95 -1.49 -9.36 -14.32
C ILE A 95 -0.39 -8.80 -13.41
N ALA A 96 -0.07 -7.51 -13.56
CA ALA A 96 0.88 -6.81 -12.72
C ALA A 96 0.15 -5.93 -11.69
N TYR A 97 0.19 -6.36 -10.43
CA TYR A 97 -0.36 -5.60 -9.30
C TYR A 97 0.56 -4.45 -8.89
N GLU A 98 -0.04 -3.38 -8.36
CA GLU A 98 0.69 -2.23 -7.81
C GLU A 98 1.52 -2.58 -6.55
N VAL A 99 1.19 -3.68 -5.90
CA VAL A 99 1.84 -4.21 -4.69
C VAL A 99 2.42 -5.60 -4.97
N SER A 100 3.50 -5.96 -4.26
CA SER A 100 4.16 -7.24 -4.49
C SER A 100 3.30 -8.43 -4.04
N MET A 101 3.49 -9.60 -4.67
CA MET A 101 2.76 -10.82 -4.27
C MET A 101 2.98 -11.20 -2.80
N THR A 102 4.15 -10.92 -2.22
CA THR A 102 4.40 -11.13 -0.78
C THR A 102 3.52 -10.23 0.09
N GLN A 103 3.36 -8.96 -0.30
CA GLN A 103 2.48 -8.01 0.40
C GLN A 103 1.01 -8.39 0.23
N ILE A 104 0.60 -8.78 -0.98
CA ILE A 104 -0.77 -9.27 -1.23
C ILE A 104 -1.07 -10.49 -0.36
N ALA A 105 -0.16 -11.47 -0.32
CA ALA A 105 -0.35 -12.66 0.50
C ALA A 105 -0.51 -12.32 1.99
N ALA A 106 0.20 -11.32 2.49
CA ALA A 106 0.06 -10.83 3.86
C ALA A 106 -1.34 -10.20 4.09
N VAL A 107 -1.81 -9.34 3.18
CA VAL A 107 -3.17 -8.76 3.26
C VAL A 107 -4.24 -9.84 3.20
N VAL A 108 -4.12 -10.79 2.27
CA VAL A 108 -5.07 -11.90 2.10
C VAL A 108 -5.12 -12.78 3.37
N SER A 109 -3.97 -13.03 3.99
CA SER A 109 -3.88 -13.79 5.23
C SER A 109 -4.50 -13.06 6.42
N ASP A 110 -4.33 -11.74 6.50
CA ASP A 110 -4.89 -10.89 7.57
C ASP A 110 -6.39 -10.63 7.42
N SER A 111 -6.91 -10.75 6.18
CA SER A 111 -8.30 -10.47 5.85
C SER A 111 -9.22 -11.66 6.14
N ALA A 112 -10.47 -11.39 6.52
CA ALA A 112 -11.45 -12.47 6.73
C ALA A 112 -11.84 -13.12 5.40
N SER A 113 -12.18 -12.30 4.42
CA SER A 113 -12.52 -12.71 3.07
C SER A 113 -11.82 -11.83 2.04
N CYS A 114 -11.59 -12.40 0.86
CA CYS A 114 -11.18 -11.64 -0.31
C CYS A 114 -12.00 -12.12 -1.51
N GLN A 115 -12.24 -11.23 -2.46
CA GLN A 115 -12.90 -11.56 -3.70
C GLN A 115 -12.33 -10.76 -4.87
N GLN A 116 -12.45 -11.31 -6.06
CA GLN A 116 -12.05 -10.65 -7.30
C GLN A 116 -13.09 -10.92 -8.37
N HIS A 117 -13.59 -9.87 -9.01
CA HIS A 117 -14.59 -10.01 -10.06
C HIS A 117 -13.92 -10.38 -11.39
N LEU A 118 -14.49 -11.34 -12.10
CA LEU A 118 -14.04 -11.75 -13.41
C LEU A 118 -15.25 -11.86 -14.33
N LYS A 119 -15.15 -11.25 -15.51
CA LYS A 119 -16.19 -11.20 -16.53
C LYS A 119 -15.62 -11.51 -17.89
N TYR A 120 -16.32 -12.36 -18.64
CA TYR A 120 -16.10 -12.59 -20.05
C TYR A 120 -17.38 -12.32 -20.83
N GLU A 121 -17.26 -11.53 -21.89
CA GLU A 121 -18.29 -11.31 -22.89
C GLU A 121 -17.83 -11.98 -24.17
N CYS A 122 -18.70 -12.76 -24.82
CA CYS A 122 -18.30 -13.65 -25.89
C CYS A 122 -19.31 -13.63 -27.04
N MET A 123 -18.78 -13.75 -28.25
CA MET A 123 -19.48 -13.91 -29.52
C MET A 123 -18.71 -14.95 -30.32
N HIS A 124 -19.34 -16.08 -30.65
CA HIS A 124 -18.63 -17.24 -31.22
C HIS A 124 -17.32 -17.57 -30.51
N SER A 125 -17.35 -17.58 -29.18
CA SER A 125 -16.17 -17.88 -28.36
C SER A 125 -16.59 -18.63 -27.10
N ALA A 126 -16.08 -19.84 -26.93
CA ALA A 126 -16.36 -20.72 -25.82
C ALA A 126 -15.30 -20.62 -24.71
N LEU A 127 -15.70 -20.95 -23.47
CA LEU A 127 -14.75 -21.13 -22.38
C LEU A 127 -14.25 -22.58 -22.36
N GLY A 128 -15.16 -23.54 -22.52
CA GLY A 128 -14.87 -24.97 -22.54
C GLY A 128 -14.34 -25.50 -21.21
N LEU A 129 -14.74 -24.92 -20.08
CA LEU A 129 -14.14 -25.22 -18.76
C LEU A 129 -14.28 -26.69 -18.33
N SER A 130 -15.30 -27.39 -18.81
CA SER A 130 -15.52 -28.81 -18.55
C SER A 130 -14.68 -29.75 -19.43
N ASP A 131 -14.02 -29.21 -20.44
CA ASP A 131 -13.31 -29.99 -21.43
C ASP A 131 -11.91 -30.36 -20.92
N SER A 132 -11.36 -31.46 -21.45
CA SER A 132 -9.97 -31.84 -21.15
C SER A 132 -8.94 -30.81 -21.64
N ASN A 133 -9.33 -29.93 -22.56
CA ASN A 133 -8.50 -28.86 -23.11
C ASN A 133 -9.36 -27.59 -23.28
N PRO A 134 -9.59 -26.83 -22.19
CA PRO A 134 -10.44 -25.64 -22.23
C PRO A 134 -9.82 -24.55 -23.11
N TYR A 135 -10.65 -23.70 -23.72
CA TYR A 135 -10.16 -22.56 -24.50
C TYR A 135 -9.70 -21.40 -23.61
N ALA A 136 -10.36 -21.23 -22.46
CA ALA A 136 -10.07 -20.14 -21.54
C ALA A 136 -9.98 -20.60 -20.08
N TRP A 137 -9.12 -19.95 -19.31
CA TRP A 137 -8.96 -20.18 -17.87
C TRP A 137 -8.23 -19.02 -17.21
N TRP A 138 -8.26 -18.97 -15.88
CA TRP A 138 -7.42 -18.07 -15.09
C TRP A 138 -6.37 -18.86 -14.32
N VAL A 139 -5.29 -18.18 -13.94
CA VAL A 139 -4.17 -18.76 -13.18
C VAL A 139 -4.09 -18.08 -11.84
N ASP A 140 -3.94 -18.90 -10.80
CA ASP A 140 -3.90 -18.44 -9.42
C ASP A 140 -2.52 -17.91 -8.98
N ARG A 141 -2.40 -17.44 -7.74
CA ARG A 141 -1.14 -16.90 -7.20
C ARG A 141 -0.01 -17.92 -7.09
N SER A 142 -0.31 -19.21 -7.15
CA SER A 142 0.67 -20.29 -7.13
C SER A 142 1.12 -20.71 -8.53
N GLY A 143 0.49 -20.16 -9.57
CA GLY A 143 0.73 -20.53 -10.96
C GLY A 143 -0.13 -21.72 -11.42
N ALA A 144 -1.10 -22.17 -10.62
CA ALA A 144 -1.97 -23.26 -11.01
C ALA A 144 -3.15 -22.75 -11.85
N GLN A 145 -3.45 -23.50 -12.91
CA GLN A 145 -4.63 -23.29 -13.75
C GLN A 145 -5.89 -23.63 -12.97
N GLN A 146 -6.87 -22.74 -13.05
CA GLN A 146 -8.17 -22.87 -12.39
C GLN A 146 -9.26 -23.05 -13.46
N THR A 147 -10.08 -24.08 -13.30
CA THR A 147 -11.07 -24.53 -14.30
C THR A 147 -12.52 -24.20 -13.92
N TYR A 148 -12.73 -23.27 -13.00
CA TYR A 148 -14.04 -22.71 -12.67
C TYR A 148 -14.05 -21.20 -12.92
N TRP A 149 -15.24 -20.62 -13.15
CA TRP A 149 -15.40 -19.18 -13.36
C TRP A 149 -15.94 -18.43 -12.14
N GLY A 150 -16.02 -17.11 -12.23
CA GLY A 150 -16.67 -16.28 -11.22
C GLY A 150 -18.07 -16.79 -10.84
N GLY A 151 -18.37 -16.85 -9.55
CA GLY A 151 -19.63 -17.39 -9.02
C GLY A 151 -19.71 -18.94 -8.95
N ALA A 152 -18.68 -19.66 -9.40
CA ALA A 152 -18.60 -21.12 -9.33
C ALA A 152 -17.41 -21.61 -8.47
N THR A 153 -17.03 -20.86 -7.44
CA THR A 153 -15.90 -21.18 -6.56
C THR A 153 -15.90 -22.64 -6.09
N GLY A 154 -14.83 -23.37 -6.43
CA GLY A 154 -14.64 -24.79 -6.06
C GLY A 154 -15.48 -25.79 -6.86
N LEU A 155 -16.12 -25.35 -7.95
CA LEU A 155 -16.93 -26.17 -8.84
C LEU A 155 -16.34 -26.14 -10.25
N ASP A 156 -15.32 -26.96 -10.47
CA ASP A 156 -14.63 -27.10 -11.76
C ASP A 156 -15.61 -27.37 -12.91
N GLY A 157 -15.30 -26.81 -14.07
CA GLY A 157 -16.08 -26.95 -15.28
C GLY A 157 -17.35 -26.11 -15.32
N LYS A 158 -17.53 -25.15 -14.41
CA LYS A 158 -18.77 -24.35 -14.32
C LYS A 158 -18.53 -22.86 -14.23
N CYS A 159 -19.53 -22.12 -14.71
CA CYS A 159 -19.75 -20.70 -14.44
C CYS A 159 -20.93 -20.51 -13.49
N ALA A 160 -21.17 -19.28 -13.02
CA ALA A 160 -22.30 -18.96 -12.13
C ALA A 160 -23.64 -19.52 -12.63
N CYS A 161 -23.97 -19.34 -13.92
CA CYS A 161 -25.20 -19.89 -14.48
C CYS A 161 -25.24 -21.43 -14.48
N GLY A 162 -24.09 -22.11 -14.50
CA GLY A 162 -23.98 -23.56 -14.49
C GLY A 162 -24.12 -24.15 -13.09
N VAL A 163 -23.88 -23.33 -12.07
CA VAL A 163 -24.29 -23.61 -10.68
C VAL A 163 -25.81 -23.51 -10.56
N ASP A 164 -26.38 -22.44 -11.11
CA ASP A 164 -27.82 -22.16 -11.01
C ASP A 164 -28.69 -22.97 -11.98
N GLY A 165 -28.10 -23.61 -12.99
CA GLY A 165 -28.83 -24.32 -14.05
C GLY A 165 -29.57 -23.38 -15.02
N THR A 166 -29.09 -22.14 -15.16
CA THR A 166 -29.73 -21.07 -15.93
C THR A 166 -28.95 -20.67 -17.19
N CYS A 167 -27.86 -21.38 -17.52
CA CYS A 167 -27.09 -21.08 -18.72
C CYS A 167 -27.90 -21.24 -20.01
N ALA A 168 -27.38 -20.67 -21.08
CA ALA A 168 -27.77 -20.96 -22.45
C ALA A 168 -27.93 -22.46 -22.72
N SER A 169 -28.87 -22.81 -23.59
CA SER A 169 -29.01 -24.18 -24.09
C SER A 169 -28.19 -24.39 -25.34
N ASP A 170 -27.62 -25.58 -25.47
CA ASP A 170 -27.00 -26.07 -26.68
C ASP A 170 -28.03 -26.08 -27.84
N LEU A 171 -27.64 -25.51 -28.98
CA LEU A 171 -28.55 -25.36 -30.13
C LEU A 171 -28.91 -26.68 -30.81
N THR A 172 -28.15 -27.75 -30.57
CA THR A 172 -28.33 -29.05 -31.23
C THR A 172 -29.08 -30.05 -30.35
N THR A 173 -28.78 -30.06 -29.05
CA THR A 173 -29.32 -31.01 -28.08
C THR A 173 -30.39 -30.41 -27.18
N SER A 174 -30.52 -29.08 -27.14
CA SER A 174 -31.37 -28.33 -26.19
C SER A 174 -31.01 -28.56 -24.71
N ALA A 175 -29.85 -29.15 -24.42
CA ALA A 175 -29.36 -29.32 -23.06
C ALA A 175 -28.84 -27.99 -22.51
N THR A 176 -29.05 -27.71 -21.22
CA THR A 176 -28.44 -26.56 -20.54
C THR A 176 -26.93 -26.76 -20.45
N LEU A 177 -26.17 -25.72 -20.82
CA LEU A 177 -24.71 -25.72 -20.81
C LEU A 177 -24.14 -25.39 -19.42
N THR A 178 -22.82 -25.51 -19.28
CA THR A 178 -22.06 -25.22 -18.05
C THR A 178 -21.70 -23.75 -17.88
N CYS A 179 -21.59 -23.03 -19.00
CA CYS A 179 -21.38 -21.59 -19.08
C CYS A 179 -22.24 -21.03 -20.24
N ASN A 180 -22.57 -19.75 -20.20
CA ASN A 180 -23.29 -19.12 -21.30
C ASN A 180 -22.46 -19.10 -22.59
N CYS A 181 -21.17 -18.79 -22.48
CA CYS A 181 -20.26 -18.68 -23.61
C CYS A 181 -20.04 -20.01 -24.34
N ASP A 182 -20.24 -21.15 -23.68
CA ASP A 182 -20.13 -22.46 -24.30
C ASP A 182 -21.20 -22.70 -25.39
N ALA A 183 -22.21 -21.82 -25.51
CA ALA A 183 -23.16 -21.86 -26.62
C ALA A 183 -22.50 -21.57 -27.97
N ASN A 184 -21.35 -20.88 -27.97
CA ASN A 184 -20.50 -20.59 -29.13
C ASN A 184 -21.28 -20.13 -30.37
N ASP A 185 -22.21 -19.18 -30.17
CA ASP A 185 -23.14 -18.72 -31.20
C ASP A 185 -23.00 -17.23 -31.51
N ALA A 186 -23.76 -16.79 -32.51
CA ALA A 186 -23.77 -15.40 -33.00
C ALA A 186 -24.50 -14.43 -32.05
N THR A 187 -24.62 -14.76 -30.76
CA THR A 187 -25.25 -13.92 -29.74
C THR A 187 -24.21 -13.50 -28.73
N TRP A 188 -24.16 -12.20 -28.40
CA TRP A 188 -23.35 -11.73 -27.28
C TRP A 188 -23.85 -12.35 -25.98
N ARG A 189 -22.96 -13.10 -25.33
CA ARG A 189 -23.23 -13.77 -24.05
C ARG A 189 -22.23 -13.33 -23.01
N ILE A 190 -22.56 -13.59 -21.74
CA ILE A 190 -21.78 -13.14 -20.60
C ILE A 190 -21.69 -14.26 -19.57
N ASP A 191 -20.47 -14.51 -19.10
CA ASP A 191 -20.21 -15.24 -17.87
C ASP A 191 -19.43 -14.33 -16.93
N GLU A 192 -19.99 -14.04 -15.75
CA GLU A 192 -19.37 -13.17 -14.77
C GLU A 192 -19.65 -13.62 -13.34
N GLY A 193 -18.78 -13.20 -12.43
CA GLY A 193 -19.00 -13.35 -11.00
C GLY A 193 -17.75 -13.08 -10.18
N TYR A 194 -17.88 -13.24 -8.87
CA TYR A 194 -16.74 -13.14 -7.97
C TYR A 194 -16.06 -14.50 -7.78
N LEU A 195 -14.74 -14.50 -7.94
CA LEU A 195 -13.85 -15.51 -7.37
C LEU A 195 -13.72 -15.18 -5.88
N THR A 196 -13.94 -16.16 -4.99
CA THR A 196 -14.03 -15.91 -3.54
C THR A 196 -13.13 -16.81 -2.69
N ASP A 197 -12.45 -17.80 -3.31
CA ASP A 197 -11.49 -18.62 -2.59
C ASP A 197 -10.17 -17.87 -2.39
N LYS A 198 -10.04 -17.24 -1.20
CA LYS A 198 -8.84 -16.52 -0.82
C LYS A 198 -7.60 -17.40 -0.72
N SER A 199 -7.73 -18.73 -0.71
CA SER A 199 -6.58 -19.64 -0.68
C SER A 199 -5.84 -19.71 -2.03
N VAL A 200 -6.46 -19.25 -3.11
CA VAL A 200 -5.90 -19.23 -4.47
C VAL A 200 -5.79 -17.82 -5.06
N LEU A 201 -6.62 -16.86 -4.63
CA LEU A 201 -6.54 -15.47 -5.10
C LEU A 201 -5.21 -14.77 -4.75
N PRO A 202 -4.77 -13.76 -5.50
CA PRO A 202 -5.40 -13.17 -6.68
C PRO A 202 -5.24 -13.98 -7.97
N VAL A 203 -5.95 -13.56 -9.02
CA VAL A 203 -5.65 -13.93 -10.41
C VAL A 203 -4.31 -13.31 -10.83
N THR A 204 -3.40 -14.13 -11.36
CA THR A 204 -2.09 -13.68 -11.87
C THR A 204 -1.97 -13.72 -13.39
N MET A 205 -2.83 -14.49 -14.06
CA MET A 205 -2.86 -14.57 -15.51
C MET A 205 -4.25 -14.96 -16.01
N LEU A 206 -4.62 -14.45 -17.16
CA LEU A 206 -5.80 -14.87 -17.90
C LEU A 206 -5.38 -15.46 -19.25
N ARG A 207 -6.07 -16.52 -19.66
CA ARG A 207 -5.78 -17.29 -20.87
C ARG A 207 -7.06 -17.43 -21.67
N PHE A 208 -7.00 -17.14 -22.96
CA PHE A 208 -8.15 -17.24 -23.87
C PHE A 208 -7.74 -17.80 -25.23
N GLY A 209 -8.70 -18.43 -25.89
CA GLY A 209 -8.64 -18.98 -27.25
C GLY A 209 -10.03 -18.90 -27.88
N ASP A 210 -10.27 -19.61 -28.99
CA ASP A 210 -11.58 -19.58 -29.69
C ASP A 210 -12.02 -18.15 -30.05
N THR A 211 -11.06 -17.37 -30.55
CA THR A 211 -11.27 -16.00 -31.04
C THR A 211 -10.53 -15.75 -32.37
N GLY A 212 -10.19 -16.82 -33.10
CA GLY A 212 -9.31 -16.78 -34.27
C GLY A 212 -10.03 -16.67 -35.62
N GLN A 213 -11.29 -17.10 -35.71
CA GLN A 213 -12.04 -17.08 -36.97
C GLN A 213 -12.82 -15.79 -37.20
N SER A 214 -13.38 -15.65 -38.40
CA SER A 214 -14.24 -14.51 -38.72
C SER A 214 -15.49 -14.51 -37.84
N ALA A 215 -15.76 -13.40 -37.16
CA ALA A 215 -16.87 -13.18 -36.22
C ALA A 215 -16.71 -13.80 -34.82
N GLU A 216 -15.53 -14.36 -34.49
CA GLU A 216 -15.19 -14.72 -33.11
C GLU A 216 -14.58 -13.52 -32.39
N GLU A 217 -15.15 -13.18 -31.24
CA GLU A 217 -14.74 -12.02 -30.47
C GLU A 217 -15.02 -12.22 -28.98
N GLY A 218 -14.04 -11.86 -28.16
CA GLY A 218 -14.15 -11.88 -26.70
C GLY A 218 -13.83 -10.51 -26.10
N TYR A 219 -14.42 -10.22 -24.94
CA TYR A 219 -13.96 -9.14 -24.07
C TYR A 219 -13.84 -9.64 -22.65
N VAL A 220 -12.69 -9.40 -22.04
CA VAL A 220 -12.46 -9.73 -20.63
C VAL A 220 -12.43 -8.47 -19.77
N THR A 221 -12.89 -8.58 -18.54
CA THR A 221 -12.69 -7.59 -17.48
C THR A 221 -12.36 -8.31 -16.19
N LEU A 222 -11.23 -7.96 -15.58
CA LEU A 222 -10.81 -8.45 -14.27
C LEU A 222 -10.82 -7.26 -13.30
N GLY A 223 -11.58 -7.36 -12.22
CA GLY A 223 -11.60 -6.33 -11.19
C GLY A 223 -10.40 -6.40 -10.26
N PRO A 224 -10.16 -5.36 -9.44
CA PRO A 224 -9.13 -5.38 -8.41
C PRO A 224 -9.41 -6.48 -7.37
N LEU A 225 -8.37 -6.88 -6.63
CA LEU A 225 -8.54 -7.77 -5.49
C LEU A 225 -9.11 -6.96 -4.30
N LEU A 226 -10.32 -7.34 -3.87
CA LEU A 226 -11.02 -6.73 -2.75
C LEU A 226 -10.90 -7.61 -1.52
N CYS A 227 -10.25 -7.12 -0.46
CA CYS A 227 -10.11 -7.85 0.79
C CYS A 227 -10.80 -7.11 1.93
N TYR A 228 -11.65 -7.83 2.66
CA TYR A 228 -12.46 -7.30 3.75
C TYR A 228 -11.84 -7.74 5.08
N ALA A 229 -11.67 -6.78 5.98
CA ALA A 229 -11.39 -7.15 7.35
C ALA A 229 -12.60 -7.91 7.92
N GLY A 230 -12.33 -8.95 8.69
CA GLY A 230 -13.36 -9.56 9.52
C GLY A 230 -13.89 -8.54 10.50
N GLU A 231 -15.10 -8.77 11.03
CA GLU A 231 -15.53 -8.02 12.21
C GLU A 231 -14.40 -8.01 13.22
N SER A 232 -14.00 -6.81 13.62
CA SER A 232 -12.90 -6.60 14.54
C SER A 232 -13.24 -7.34 15.84
N THR A 233 -12.63 -8.51 16.05
CA THR A 233 -12.68 -9.22 17.33
C THR A 233 -11.76 -8.57 18.36
N THR A 234 -11.20 -7.39 18.05
CA THR A 234 -10.57 -6.56 19.05
C THR A 234 -11.64 -6.18 20.07
N ILE A 235 -11.55 -6.82 21.23
CA ILE A 235 -11.89 -6.25 22.53
C ILE A 235 -11.69 -4.73 22.41
N PRO A 236 -12.69 -3.90 22.77
CA PRO A 236 -12.54 -2.44 22.71
C PRO A 236 -11.19 -2.08 23.31
N PRO A 237 -10.47 -1.08 22.76
CA PRO A 237 -9.19 -0.67 23.32
C PRO A 237 -9.41 -0.61 24.82
N VAL A 238 -8.63 -1.39 25.58
CA VAL A 238 -8.54 -1.18 27.01
C VAL A 238 -8.34 0.31 27.08
N THR A 239 -9.34 1.01 27.63
CA THR A 239 -9.20 2.39 27.98
C THR A 239 -8.12 2.39 29.04
N ALA A 240 -6.86 2.27 28.62
CA ALA A 240 -5.77 3.00 29.19
C ALA A 240 -6.19 4.45 28.95
N THR A 241 -7.13 4.90 29.79
CA THR A 241 -7.00 6.22 30.34
C THR A 241 -5.52 6.32 30.67
N PRO A 242 -4.76 7.25 30.07
CA PRO A 242 -3.54 7.65 30.72
C PRO A 242 -4.03 8.11 32.08
N THR A 243 -3.87 7.26 33.11
CA THR A 243 -3.95 7.75 34.47
C THR A 243 -2.90 8.84 34.47
N PRO A 244 -3.28 10.12 34.62
CA PRO A 244 -2.26 11.11 34.84
C PRO A 244 -1.57 10.62 36.11
N TRP A 245 -0.28 10.31 36.04
CA TRP A 245 0.52 10.03 37.24
C TRP A 245 0.33 11.13 38.30
N VAL A 246 -0.20 12.29 37.89
CA VAL A 246 -0.66 13.44 38.66
C VAL A 246 -1.83 13.16 39.64
N GLN A 247 -2.51 12.01 39.63
CA GLN A 247 -3.69 11.80 40.52
C GLN A 247 -3.58 10.71 41.58
N THR A 248 -2.46 9.99 41.67
CA THR A 248 -2.22 9.15 42.86
C THR A 248 -1.55 9.99 43.95
N ALA A 249 -1.87 9.72 45.22
CA ALA A 249 -1.20 10.37 46.36
C ALA A 249 0.34 10.23 46.28
N ALA A 250 0.83 9.16 45.66
CA ALA A 250 2.25 8.96 45.39
C ALA A 250 2.80 9.94 44.34
N GLY A 251 2.10 10.17 43.23
CA GLY A 251 2.57 11.06 42.16
C GLY A 251 2.50 12.55 42.49
N ILE A 252 1.48 12.99 43.24
CA ILE A 252 1.41 14.36 43.77
C ILE A 252 2.58 14.61 44.74
N THR A 253 2.93 13.61 45.56
CA THR A 253 4.06 13.70 46.50
C THR A 253 5.39 13.86 45.75
N VAL A 254 5.60 13.12 44.66
CA VAL A 254 6.81 13.25 43.83
C VAL A 254 6.90 14.63 43.17
N ILE A 255 5.78 15.16 42.64
CA ILE A 255 5.75 16.48 42.01
C ILE A 255 6.04 17.58 43.04
N ILE A 256 5.45 17.50 44.24
CA ILE A 256 5.73 18.45 45.33
C ILE A 256 7.20 18.37 45.75
N ILE A 257 7.77 17.16 45.89
CA ILE A 257 9.18 16.98 46.22
C ILE A 257 10.07 17.60 45.13
N CYS A 258 9.79 17.35 43.85
CA CYS A 258 10.55 17.94 42.75
C CYS A 258 10.44 19.47 42.72
N ILE A 259 9.26 20.04 42.97
CA ILE A 259 9.05 21.50 43.05
C ILE A 259 9.82 22.09 44.24
N LEU A 260 9.77 21.45 45.41
CA LEU A 260 10.50 21.91 46.60
C LEU A 260 12.01 21.80 46.44
N ILE A 261 12.51 20.73 45.80
CA ILE A 261 13.92 20.59 45.44
C ILE A 261 14.32 21.70 44.45
N PHE A 262 13.50 21.97 43.43
CA PHE A 262 13.79 23.00 42.43
C PHE A 262 13.76 24.41 43.05
N ILE A 263 12.77 24.72 43.89
CA ILE A 263 12.72 25.96 44.66
C ILE A 263 13.94 26.06 45.58
N GLY A 264 14.32 24.97 46.26
CA GLY A 264 15.50 24.91 47.11
C GLY A 264 16.80 25.16 46.33
N ILE A 265 16.95 24.59 45.13
CA ILE A 265 18.09 24.83 44.25
C ILE A 265 18.09 26.28 43.75
N VAL A 266 16.94 26.84 43.36
CA VAL A 266 16.82 28.23 42.91
C VAL A 266 17.10 29.22 44.05
N ILE A 267 16.67 28.91 45.27
CA ILE A 267 16.98 29.67 46.48
C ILE A 267 18.47 29.56 46.78
N MET A 268 19.07 28.36 46.77
CA MET A 268 20.51 28.17 47.01
C MET A 268 21.37 28.89 45.97
N LEU A 269 20.96 28.88 44.70
CA LEU A 269 21.65 29.61 43.63
C LEU A 269 21.44 31.13 43.74
N ASN A 270 20.27 31.61 44.19
CA ASN A 270 20.06 33.04 44.49
C ASN A 270 20.79 33.51 45.75
N PHE A 271 20.88 32.68 46.80
CA PHE A 271 21.62 33.00 48.03
C PHE A 271 23.13 32.89 47.83
N CYS A 272 23.63 32.03 46.92
CA CYS A 272 25.01 32.07 46.46
C CYS A 272 25.37 33.38 45.74
N LEU A 273 24.38 34.09 45.18
CA LEU A 273 24.58 35.37 44.51
C LEU A 273 24.40 36.60 45.44
N CYS A 274 24.00 36.41 46.70
CA CYS A 274 23.67 37.53 47.61
C CYS A 274 24.29 37.46 49.02
N ALA A 275 25.18 36.51 49.33
CA ALA A 275 25.89 36.52 50.63
C ALA A 275 27.09 37.51 50.62
N PRO A 276 27.13 38.55 51.50
CA PRO A 276 28.23 39.54 51.51
C PRO A 276 29.58 39.04 52.05
N TRP A 277 29.69 37.77 52.44
CA TRP A 277 30.81 37.26 53.25
C TRP A 277 31.86 36.45 52.46
N TRP A 278 31.78 36.41 51.13
CA TRP A 278 32.77 35.72 50.28
C TRP A 278 33.61 36.66 49.40
N ARG A 279 33.81 37.92 49.83
CA ARG A 279 34.94 38.74 49.33
C ARG A 279 36.22 38.30 50.05
N GLY A 280 36.79 37.15 49.66
CA GLY A 280 38.02 36.69 50.31
C GLY A 280 38.87 35.70 49.53
N VAL A 281 38.30 34.81 48.71
CA VAL A 281 39.10 33.76 48.05
C VAL A 281 38.58 33.49 46.64
N CYS A 282 38.88 34.40 45.72
CA CYS A 282 38.91 34.11 44.28
C CYS A 282 39.87 35.09 43.59
N THR A 283 41.14 35.01 43.96
CA THR A 283 42.25 35.53 43.15
C THR A 283 43.29 34.43 42.97
N ARG A 284 42.97 33.48 42.09
CA ARG A 284 43.94 32.79 41.22
C ARG A 284 43.15 31.88 40.29
N TYR A 285 43.36 32.10 39.00
CA TYR A 285 42.75 31.45 37.84
C TYR A 285 41.46 32.10 37.31
N CYS A 286 41.60 32.57 36.07
CA CYS A 286 40.63 33.19 35.16
C CYS A 286 40.48 34.72 35.27
N GLY A 287 41.13 35.39 34.32
CA GLY A 287 40.94 36.80 34.01
C GLY A 287 39.58 37.09 33.36
N CYS A 288 39.18 38.36 33.51
CA CYS A 288 38.07 39.03 32.86
C CYS A 288 36.64 38.63 33.29
N CYS A 289 36.15 39.31 34.33
CA CYS A 289 34.76 39.77 34.39
C CYS A 289 34.71 41.14 35.08
N LYS A 290 34.49 42.21 34.30
CA LYS A 290 33.91 43.46 34.80
C LYS A 290 32.41 43.37 34.53
N CYS A 291 31.61 43.45 35.60
CA CYS A 291 30.18 43.74 35.50
C CYS A 291 29.98 45.19 35.07
N CYS A 292 29.24 45.41 33.98
CA CYS A 292 28.39 46.58 33.74
C CYS A 292 27.29 46.14 32.76
N ASP A 293 26.03 46.31 33.18
CA ASP A 293 24.86 46.17 32.31
C ASP A 293 24.73 47.39 31.39
N CYS A 294 24.33 47.10 30.15
CA CYS A 294 23.59 47.92 29.18
C CYS A 294 24.14 49.31 28.79
N CYS A 295 24.76 49.38 27.61
CA CYS A 295 24.27 50.14 26.45
C CYS A 295 25.22 50.02 25.25
N LEU A 296 24.64 49.76 24.07
CA LEU A 296 25.18 50.02 22.72
C LEU A 296 26.42 49.22 22.26
N CYS A 297 26.20 48.32 21.29
CA CYS A 297 27.25 47.82 20.42
C CYS A 297 27.54 48.82 19.29
N CYS A 298 28.84 49.11 19.15
CA CYS A 298 29.62 49.36 17.94
C CYS A 298 29.36 50.63 17.11
N ASP A 299 30.28 51.59 17.24
CA ASP A 299 30.74 52.42 16.12
C ASP A 299 32.26 52.25 15.95
N GLY A 300 32.67 51.91 14.73
CA GLY A 300 34.05 51.85 14.27
C GLY A 300 34.10 51.99 12.73
N PRO A 301 35.01 52.79 12.15
CA PRO A 301 34.81 53.37 10.82
C PRO A 301 35.46 52.61 9.65
N SER A 302 35.05 53.04 8.44
CA SER A 302 35.79 53.10 7.16
C SER A 302 35.70 51.96 6.13
N VAL A 303 34.83 52.25 5.16
CA VAL A 303 34.81 51.99 3.71
C VAL A 303 36.13 51.52 3.06
N GLN A 304 36.05 50.39 2.33
CA GLN A 304 36.64 50.23 0.99
C GLN A 304 35.59 49.54 0.09
N LYS A 305 35.27 50.17 -1.04
CA LYS A 305 34.34 49.69 -2.06
C LYS A 305 34.98 48.53 -2.83
N VAL A 306 34.26 47.41 -2.98
CA VAL A 306 34.53 46.41 -4.02
C VAL A 306 33.29 46.31 -4.90
N GLN A 307 33.54 46.45 -6.21
CA GLN A 307 32.57 46.45 -7.30
C GLN A 307 31.85 45.10 -7.40
N VAL A 308 30.54 45.14 -7.65
CA VAL A 308 29.72 43.99 -8.02
C VAL A 308 29.65 43.95 -9.55
N GLU A 309 30.18 42.89 -10.15
CA GLU A 309 29.94 42.51 -11.55
C GLU A 309 28.81 41.45 -11.58
N PRO A 310 27.84 41.52 -12.52
CA PRO A 310 26.72 40.59 -12.54
C PRO A 310 27.08 39.28 -13.26
N THR A 311 27.04 38.16 -12.55
CA THR A 311 27.17 36.84 -13.17
C THR A 311 25.87 36.42 -13.85
N LYS A 312 26.04 36.05 -15.12
CA LYS A 312 25.04 35.64 -16.11
C LYS A 312 24.17 34.47 -15.65
N LYS A 313 22.86 34.58 -15.95
CA LYS A 313 21.94 33.44 -16.12
C LYS A 313 22.53 32.43 -17.11
N LEU A 314 22.70 31.18 -16.68
CA LEU A 314 22.87 30.05 -17.59
C LEU A 314 21.50 29.39 -17.81
N THR A 315 20.86 29.72 -18.92
CA THR A 315 19.85 28.89 -19.56
C THR A 315 20.58 27.75 -20.28
N LYS A 316 20.39 26.50 -19.85
CA LYS A 316 20.80 25.34 -20.62
C LYS A 316 19.57 24.74 -21.30
N SER A 317 19.40 25.09 -22.56
CA SER A 317 18.52 24.41 -23.51
C SER A 317 19.04 22.99 -23.74
N VAL A 318 18.22 21.99 -23.44
CA VAL A 318 18.47 20.59 -23.78
C VAL A 318 17.95 20.36 -25.19
N SER A 319 18.87 20.15 -26.12
CA SER A 319 18.57 19.74 -27.50
C SER A 319 18.40 18.22 -27.53
N PHE A 320 17.24 17.75 -27.98
CA PHE A 320 16.98 16.34 -28.26
C PHE A 320 17.79 15.90 -29.48
N VAL A 321 18.67 14.92 -29.30
CA VAL A 321 19.29 14.17 -30.39
C VAL A 321 18.51 12.87 -30.52
N ASN A 322 17.83 12.69 -31.66
CA ASN A 322 17.17 11.46 -32.03
C ASN A 322 18.22 10.42 -32.43
N GLU A 323 18.57 9.49 -31.52
CA GLU A 323 19.28 8.27 -31.88
C GLU A 323 18.30 7.20 -32.34
N LYS A 324 18.54 6.64 -33.54
CA LYS A 324 17.77 5.51 -34.08
C LYS A 324 18.02 4.25 -33.24
N PRO A 325 17.01 3.41 -32.99
CA PRO A 325 17.20 2.16 -32.25
C PRO A 325 18.08 1.18 -33.04
N LYS A 326 19.08 0.64 -32.34
CA LYS A 326 20.01 -0.39 -32.83
C LYS A 326 19.27 -1.74 -32.88
N PRO A 327 19.40 -2.55 -33.93
CA PRO A 327 18.73 -3.85 -34.01
C PRO A 327 19.27 -4.82 -32.96
N ALA A 328 18.36 -5.56 -32.32
CA ALA A 328 18.68 -6.59 -31.35
C ALA A 328 19.41 -7.79 -32.01
N PRO A 329 20.35 -8.45 -31.32
CA PRO A 329 21.04 -9.62 -31.85
C PRO A 329 20.12 -10.84 -31.91
N ALA A 330 20.24 -11.62 -32.99
CA ALA A 330 19.48 -12.84 -33.21
C ALA A 330 19.80 -13.91 -32.17
N ILE A 331 18.75 -14.47 -31.55
CA ILE A 331 18.84 -15.56 -30.59
C ILE A 331 18.76 -16.88 -31.36
N THR A 332 19.87 -17.61 -31.45
CA THR A 332 19.89 -18.99 -31.95
C THR A 332 19.52 -19.97 -30.84
N TYR A 333 18.40 -20.68 -31.00
CA TYR A 333 18.03 -21.77 -30.10
C TYR A 333 18.80 -23.06 -30.46
N PRO A 334 19.30 -23.83 -29.47
CA PRO A 334 19.90 -25.13 -29.73
C PRO A 334 18.82 -26.16 -30.12
N LYS A 335 19.13 -26.98 -31.13
CA LYS A 335 18.27 -28.09 -31.59
C LYS A 335 18.03 -29.08 -30.44
N GLN A 336 16.76 -29.33 -30.11
CA GLN A 336 16.37 -30.42 -29.22
C GLN A 336 16.72 -31.77 -29.86
N LYS A 337 17.34 -32.64 -29.07
CA LYS A 337 17.69 -34.03 -29.43
C LYS A 337 16.46 -34.90 -29.15
N ALA A 338 16.04 -35.69 -30.13
CA ALA A 338 14.90 -36.59 -30.01
C ALA A 338 15.11 -37.64 -28.90
N PRO A 339 14.05 -38.09 -28.18
CA PRO A 339 14.17 -39.15 -27.19
C PRO A 339 14.29 -40.52 -27.88
N THR A 340 15.28 -41.29 -27.45
CA THR A 340 15.40 -42.73 -27.70
C THR A 340 14.26 -43.48 -27.02
N GLN A 341 13.53 -44.28 -27.78
CA GLN A 341 12.61 -45.30 -27.26
C GLN A 341 13.42 -46.40 -26.57
N ASP A 342 13.11 -46.67 -25.30
CA ASP A 342 13.56 -47.85 -24.60
C ASP A 342 12.46 -48.92 -24.71
N THR A 343 12.80 -50.02 -25.38
CA THR A 343 12.02 -51.26 -25.40
C THR A 343 12.51 -52.15 -24.27
N THR A 344 11.65 -52.43 -23.29
CA THR A 344 11.52 -53.74 -22.62
C THR A 344 10.15 -53.84 -21.95
#